data_AF-A0A6V7LMN9-F1
#
_entry.id   AF-A0A6V7LMN9-F1
#
_cell.length_a   1.000
_cell.length_b   1.000
_cell.length_c   1.000
_cell.angle_alpha   90.00
_cell.angle_beta   90.00
_cell.angle_gamma   90.00
#
_symmetry.space_group_name_H-M   'P 1'
#
loop_
_entity.id
_entity.type
_entity.pdbx_description
1 polymer ?
#
loop_
_entity_poly.entity_id
_entity_poly.type
_entity_poly.pdbx_seq_one_letter_code
_entity_poly.pdbx_strand_id
1 'polypeptide(L)'
;IAGFVAIHAILSNWSPPAERTLIVSIVAAAQYFVSFVPWGFYTAVDLFDGIVLVVWTVLWIVTIDDAPQQKKRLISAHEKTYIKTSIENYWPRPSHNQGLSIWRILISKEFFSVLFVHITMNWMNVLVNFTNPHHM
;
A
#
# COMPACT_ATOMS: atom_id res chain seq x y z
N ILE A 1 -7.89 -6.51 4.37
CA ILE A 1 -8.45 -5.77 3.21
C ILE A 1 -8.31 -4.26 3.39
N ALA A 2 -8.75 -3.67 4.51
CA ALA A 2 -8.65 -2.21 4.75
C ALA A 2 -7.22 -1.65 4.65
N GLY A 3 -6.22 -2.35 5.20
CA GLY A 3 -4.82 -1.92 5.14
C GLY A 3 -4.25 -1.80 3.71
N PHE A 4 -4.57 -2.75 2.83
CA PHE A 4 -4.08 -2.74 1.44
C PHE A 4 -4.60 -1.53 0.66
N VAL A 5 -5.89 -1.20 0.81
CA VAL A 5 -6.50 -0.04 0.13
C VAL A 5 -5.93 1.27 0.70
N ALA A 6 -5.74 1.34 2.02
CA ALA A 6 -5.13 2.51 2.67
C ALA A 6 -3.69 2.76 2.19
N ILE A 7 -2.87 1.71 2.05
CA ILE A 7 -1.51 1.80 1.51
C ILE A 7 -1.54 2.41 0.10
N HIS A 8 -2.41 1.91 -0.78
CA HIS A 8 -2.51 2.44 -2.15
C HIS A 8 -2.99 3.90 -2.18
N ALA A 9 -3.91 4.28 -1.29
CA ALA A 9 -4.36 5.66 -1.15
C ALA A 9 -3.21 6.59 -0.71
N ILE A 10 -2.45 6.20 0.33
CA ILE A 10 -1.30 6.98 0.82
C ILE A 10 -0.23 7.09 -0.27
N LEU A 11 0.19 5.97 -0.87
CA LEU A 11 1.20 6.00 -1.93
C LEU A 11 0.74 6.82 -3.14
N SER A 12 -0.56 6.87 -3.45
CA SER A 12 -1.05 7.69 -4.56
C SER A 12 -0.78 9.19 -4.41
N ASN A 13 -0.67 9.67 -3.16
CA ASN A 13 -0.38 11.06 -2.81
C ASN A 13 1.11 11.33 -2.57
N TRP A 14 1.89 10.29 -2.22
CA TRP A 14 3.29 10.40 -1.83
C TRP A 14 4.28 9.97 -2.92
N SER A 15 3.89 9.06 -3.81
CA SER A 15 4.78 8.52 -4.84
C SER A 15 4.63 9.27 -6.18
N PRO A 16 5.72 9.82 -6.73
CA PRO A 16 5.78 10.27 -8.11
C PRO A 16 5.39 9.12 -9.05
N PRO A 17 4.58 9.38 -10.10
CA PRO A 17 4.09 8.34 -11.00
C PRO A 17 5.19 7.48 -11.66
N ALA A 18 6.35 8.07 -11.96
CA ALA A 18 7.47 7.36 -12.57
C ALA A 18 8.11 6.31 -11.64
N GLU A 19 8.07 6.53 -10.34
CA GLU A 19 8.72 5.69 -9.32
C GLU A 19 7.70 4.83 -8.55
N ARG A 20 6.40 5.09 -8.74
CA ARG A 20 5.30 4.45 -8.00
C ARG A 20 5.37 2.92 -8.02
N THR A 21 5.61 2.32 -9.18
CA THR A 21 5.67 0.86 -9.32
C THR A 21 6.81 0.26 -8.50
N LEU A 22 7.97 0.90 -8.47
CA LEU A 22 9.12 0.46 -7.66
C LEU A 22 8.79 0.54 -6.17
N ILE A 23 8.23 1.65 -5.72
CA ILE A 23 7.88 1.85 -4.30
C ILE A 23 6.81 0.84 -3.86
N VAL A 24 5.76 0.64 -4.65
CA VAL A 24 4.71 -0.36 -4.38
C VAL A 24 5.30 -1.77 -4.30
N SER A 25 6.26 -2.11 -5.16
CA SER A 25 6.90 -3.43 -5.16
C SER A 25 7.73 -3.67 -3.90
N ILE A 26 8.45 -2.65 -3.42
CA ILE A 26 9.20 -2.72 -2.15
C ILE A 26 8.24 -2.93 -0.97
N VAL A 27 7.14 -2.18 -0.92
CA VAL A 27 6.13 -2.31 0.13
C VAL A 27 5.48 -3.70 0.11
N ALA A 28 5.19 -4.23 -1.08
CA ALA A 28 4.66 -5.58 -1.24
C ALA A 28 5.66 -6.66 -0.78
N ALA A 29 6.95 -6.50 -1.09
CA ALA A 29 7.99 -7.41 -0.64
C ALA A 29 8.17 -7.39 0.89
N ALA A 30 8.04 -6.21 1.51
CA ALA A 30 8.17 -6.05 2.96
C ALA A 30 7.12 -6.85 3.76
N GLN A 31 5.97 -7.17 3.17
CA GLN A 31 4.95 -8.01 3.81
C GLN A 31 5.51 -9.38 4.23
N TYR A 32 6.43 -9.94 3.45
CA TYR A 32 7.01 -11.25 3.74
C TYR A 32 8.13 -11.21 4.78
N PHE A 33 8.64 -10.01 5.12
CA PHE A 33 9.73 -9.86 6.08
C PHE A 33 9.36 -10.40 7.47
N VAL A 34 8.11 -10.18 7.90
CA VAL A 34 7.59 -10.64 9.20
C VAL A 34 7.54 -12.18 9.27
N SER A 35 7.37 -12.86 8.13
CA SER A 35 7.34 -14.32 8.05
C SER A 35 8.71 -14.99 8.26
N PHE A 36 9.80 -14.23 8.17
CA PHE A 36 11.16 -14.73 8.41
C PHE A 36 11.68 -14.49 9.83
N VAL A 37 10.93 -13.78 10.66
CA VAL A 37 11.28 -13.58 12.07
C VAL A 37 11.02 -14.90 12.81
N PRO A 38 12.05 -15.55 13.40
CA PRO A 38 11.83 -16.77 14.16
C PRO A 38 11.12 -16.42 15.48
N TRP A 39 9.79 -16.54 15.46
CA TRP A 39 8.96 -16.40 16.64
C TRP A 39 9.19 -17.63 17.53
N GLY A 40 10.02 -17.49 18.57
CA GLY A 40 10.20 -18.55 19.56
C GLY A 40 8.89 -18.82 20.27
N PHE A 41 8.43 -20.09 20.32
CA PHE A 41 7.26 -20.49 21.12
C PHE A 41 7.33 -19.90 22.53
N TYR A 42 6.25 -19.29 23.03
CA TYR A 42 5.74 -19.22 24.42
C TYR A 42 4.82 -17.98 24.57
N THR A 43 3.87 -18.06 25.51
CA THR A 43 2.82 -17.09 25.86
C THR A 43 3.29 -15.66 26.20
N ALA A 44 4.61 -15.42 26.28
CA ALA A 44 5.19 -14.07 26.45
C ALA A 44 5.31 -13.31 25.12
N VAL A 45 5.28 -14.00 23.97
CA VAL A 45 5.40 -13.39 22.63
C VAL A 45 4.19 -12.52 22.30
N ASP A 46 2.97 -12.95 22.64
CA ASP A 46 1.76 -12.19 22.32
C ASP A 46 1.73 -10.80 23.00
N LEU A 47 2.26 -10.70 24.22
CA LEU A 47 2.35 -9.41 24.93
C LEU A 47 3.49 -8.54 24.38
N PHE A 48 4.64 -9.16 24.06
CA PHE A 48 5.76 -8.46 23.45
C PHE A 48 5.37 -7.89 22.08
N ASP A 49 4.71 -8.68 21.25
CA ASP A 49 4.21 -8.26 19.94
C ASP A 49 3.16 -7.16 20.07
N GLY A 50 2.26 -7.27 21.06
CA GLY A 50 1.34 -6.21 21.40
C GLY A 50 2.05 -4.89 21.75
N ILE A 51 3.11 -4.94 22.57
CA ILE A 51 3.90 -3.75 22.93
C ILE A 51 4.61 -3.17 21.71
N VAL A 52 5.25 -4.02 20.89
CA VAL A 52 5.93 -3.59 19.65
C VAL A 52 4.93 -2.93 18.70
N LEU A 53 3.74 -3.50 18.53
CA LEU A 53 2.68 -2.95 17.70
C LEU A 53 2.18 -1.59 18.21
N VAL A 54 2.01 -1.44 19.53
CA VAL A 54 1.58 -0.16 20.13
C VAL A 54 2.67 0.90 19.93
N VAL A 55 3.93 0.58 20.23
CA VAL A 55 5.05 1.51 20.02
C VAL A 55 5.15 1.90 18.54
N TRP A 56 5.05 0.94 17.63
CA TRP A 56 5.06 1.18 16.19
C TRP A 56 3.91 2.08 15.75
N THR A 57 2.71 1.84 16.27
CA THR A 57 1.52 2.66 15.97
C THR A 57 1.70 4.10 16.44
N VAL A 58 2.24 4.30 17.65
CA VAL A 58 2.54 5.64 18.16
C VAL A 58 3.58 6.35 17.29
N LEU A 59 4.66 5.64 16.93
CA LEU A 59 5.68 6.18 16.01
C LEU A 59 5.06 6.55 14.65
N TRP A 60 4.19 5.72 14.10
CA TRP A 60 3.51 5.98 12.85
C TRP A 60 2.65 7.24 12.92
N ILE A 61 1.81 7.37 13.95
CA ILE A 61 0.94 8.55 14.17
C ILE A 61 1.76 9.85 14.28
N VAL A 62 2.94 9.78 14.91
CA VAL A 62 3.79 10.97 15.10
C VAL A 62 4.59 11.33 13.84
N THR A 63 4.88 10.37 12.97
CA THR A 63 5.84 10.55 11.86
C THR A 63 5.22 10.63 10.47
N ILE A 64 4.00 10.10 10.27
CA ILE A 64 3.35 9.96 8.97
C ILE A 64 2.21 10.97 8.89
N ASP A 65 2.15 11.73 7.79
CA ASP A 65 0.99 12.57 7.47
C ASP A 65 0.32 12.06 6.18
N ASP A 66 -0.97 12.31 6.05
CA ASP A 66 -1.79 11.85 4.92
C ASP A 66 -1.36 12.45 3.58
N ALA A 67 -0.76 13.65 3.60
CA ALA A 67 -0.27 14.31 2.41
C ALA A 67 1.11 14.96 2.64
N PRO A 68 2.00 14.98 1.62
CA PRO A 68 3.28 15.70 1.68
C PRO A 68 3.10 17.21 1.90
N GLN A 69 1.90 17.72 1.67
CA GLN A 69 1.51 19.10 1.92
C GLN A 69 1.41 19.41 3.42
N GLN A 70 1.01 18.43 4.24
CA GLN A 70 0.84 18.55 5.68
C GLN A 70 2.14 18.29 6.46
N LYS A 71 3.08 17.48 5.92
CA LYS A 71 4.43 17.34 6.50
C LYS A 71 5.20 18.65 6.48
N LYS A 72 5.55 19.14 7.67
CA LYS A 72 6.40 20.34 7.87
C LYS A 72 7.83 20.03 8.31
N ARG A 73 8.13 18.83 8.84
CA ARG A 73 9.38 18.58 9.60
C ARG A 73 10.48 17.77 8.89
N LEU A 74 10.15 16.83 8.00
CA LEU A 74 11.14 15.86 7.47
C LEU A 74 11.31 15.87 5.94
N ILE A 75 10.50 16.65 5.22
CA ILE A 75 10.55 16.72 3.75
C ILE A 75 11.22 18.02 3.30
N SER A 76 12.13 17.93 2.32
CA SER A 76 12.76 19.12 1.74
C SER A 76 11.76 19.92 0.90
N ALA A 77 11.93 21.25 0.85
CA ALA A 77 11.11 22.12 0.00
C ALA A 77 11.21 21.73 -1.50
N HIS A 78 12.39 21.28 -1.94
CA HIS A 78 12.61 20.81 -3.30
C HIS A 78 11.83 19.52 -3.57
N GLU A 79 11.94 18.54 -2.68
CA GLU A 79 11.26 17.25 -2.77
C GLU A 79 9.74 17.42 -2.78
N LYS A 80 9.21 18.28 -1.90
CA LYS A 80 7.79 18.62 -1.85
C LYS A 80 7.29 19.20 -3.18
N THR A 81 8.10 20.06 -3.81
CA THR A 81 7.76 20.65 -5.12
C THR A 81 7.80 19.59 -6.21
N TYR A 82 8.82 18.74 -6.24
CA TYR A 82 8.95 17.64 -7.19
C TYR A 82 7.77 16.66 -7.13
N ILE A 83 7.38 16.19 -5.94
CA ILE A 83 6.24 15.28 -5.76
C ILE A 83 4.95 15.96 -6.24
N LYS A 84 4.72 17.22 -5.84
CA LYS A 84 3.51 17.95 -6.24
C LYS A 84 3.42 18.11 -7.77
N THR A 85 4.49 18.61 -8.39
CA THR A 85 4.52 18.88 -9.83
C THR A 85 4.46 17.58 -10.65
N SER A 86 5.09 16.50 -10.20
CA SER A 86 5.02 15.20 -10.90
C SER A 86 3.62 14.59 -10.89
N ILE A 87 2.87 14.72 -9.78
CA ILE A 87 1.48 14.25 -9.68
C ILE A 87 0.55 15.12 -10.53
N GLU A 88 0.67 16.44 -10.45
CA GLU A 88 -0.16 17.39 -11.21
C GLU A 88 0.03 17.27 -12.72
N ASN A 89 1.27 17.06 -13.18
CA ASN A 89 1.56 16.90 -14.61
C ASN A 89 1.07 15.56 -15.18
N TYR A 90 1.04 14.51 -14.37
CA TYR A 90 0.63 13.18 -14.82
C TYR A 90 -0.90 13.00 -14.82
N TRP A 91 -1.59 13.65 -13.87
CA TRP A 91 -3.04 13.69 -13.83
C TRP A 91 -3.52 15.14 -13.92
N PRO A 92 -3.55 15.74 -15.13
CA PRO A 92 -4.12 17.06 -15.31
C PRO A 92 -5.56 17.00 -14.79
N ARG A 93 -5.86 17.74 -13.72
CA ARG A 93 -7.25 17.86 -13.26
C ARG A 93 -8.04 18.45 -14.42
N PRO A 94 -9.06 17.76 -14.95
CA PRO A 94 -9.86 18.34 -16.01
C PRO A 94 -10.43 19.66 -15.50
N SER A 95 -10.29 20.72 -16.31
CA SER A 95 -10.76 22.08 -15.96
C SER A 95 -12.27 22.16 -15.73
N HIS A 96 -12.99 21.09 -16.05
CA HIS A 96 -14.40 20.90 -15.83
C HIS A 96 -14.62 19.56 -15.14
N ASN A 97 -15.59 19.52 -14.21
CA ASN A 97 -15.99 18.37 -13.43
C ASN A 97 -16.67 17.31 -14.34
N GLN A 98 -15.93 16.74 -15.29
CA GLN A 98 -16.38 15.62 -16.11
C GLN A 98 -16.35 14.40 -15.21
N GLY A 99 -17.44 14.19 -14.48
CA GLY A 99 -17.62 13.00 -13.65
C GLY A 99 -17.50 11.76 -14.54
N LEU A 100 -16.33 11.14 -14.54
CA LEU A 100 -16.17 9.82 -15.12
C LEU A 100 -17.11 8.90 -14.34
N SER A 101 -18.11 8.36 -15.03
CA SER A 101 -19.04 7.41 -14.42
C SER A 101 -18.27 6.15 -14.05
N ILE A 102 -18.20 5.86 -12.74
CA ILE A 102 -17.58 4.64 -12.19
C ILE A 102 -18.10 3.39 -12.90
N TRP A 103 -19.37 3.39 -13.30
CA TRP A 103 -19.98 2.31 -14.08
C TRP A 103 -19.27 2.01 -15.40
N ARG A 104 -18.75 3.03 -16.08
CA ARG A 104 -17.98 2.82 -17.32
C ARG A 104 -16.64 2.16 -17.06
N ILE A 105 -16.02 2.43 -15.90
CA ILE A 105 -14.77 1.80 -15.47
C ILE A 105 -15.03 0.32 -15.13
N LEU A 106 -16.11 0.03 -14.41
CA LEU A 106 -16.45 -1.35 -14.00
C LEU A 106 -16.83 -2.28 -15.16
N ILE A 107 -17.22 -1.72 -16.31
CA ILE A 107 -17.57 -2.48 -17.52
C ILE A 107 -16.39 -2.54 -18.50
N SER A 108 -15.25 -1.89 -18.20
CA SER A 108 -14.11 -1.82 -19.10
C SER A 108 -13.36 -3.15 -19.21
N LYS A 109 -12.73 -3.40 -20.37
CA LYS A 109 -11.92 -4.60 -20.62
C LYS A 109 -10.74 -4.69 -19.65
N GLU A 110 -10.12 -3.55 -19.37
CA GLU A 110 -8.98 -3.42 -18.48
C GLU A 110 -9.37 -3.84 -17.06
N PHE A 111 -10.55 -3.41 -16.59
CA PHE A 111 -11.07 -3.82 -15.28
C PHE A 111 -11.21 -5.35 -15.18
N PHE A 112 -11.86 -5.98 -16.17
CA PHE A 112 -11.99 -7.45 -16.18
C PHE A 112 -10.64 -8.17 -16.27
N SER A 113 -9.68 -7.63 -17.05
CA SER A 113 -8.32 -8.21 -17.12
C SER A 113 -7.66 -8.24 -15.75
N VAL A 114 -7.72 -7.13 -15.00
CA VAL A 114 -7.13 -7.04 -13.67
C VAL A 114 -7.86 -7.96 -12.69
N LEU A 115 -9.19 -8.04 -12.79
CA LEU A 115 -10.04 -8.88 -11.95
C LEU A 115 -9.67 -10.37 -12.11
N PHE A 116 -9.59 -10.87 -13.35
CA PHE A 116 -9.24 -12.27 -13.59
C PHE A 116 -7.82 -12.62 -13.13
N VAL A 117 -6.86 -11.72 -13.33
CA VAL A 117 -5.49 -11.92 -12.83
C VAL A 117 -5.48 -12.04 -11.30
N HIS A 118 -6.21 -11.18 -10.59
CA HIS A 118 -6.29 -11.23 -9.12
C HIS A 118 -6.98 -12.50 -8.62
N ILE A 119 -8.09 -12.92 -9.25
CA ILE A 119 -8.76 -14.18 -8.91
C ILE A 119 -7.80 -15.35 -9.07
N THR A 120 -7.08 -15.41 -10.19
CA THR A 120 -6.11 -16.47 -10.48
C THR A 120 -4.98 -16.49 -9.47
N MET A 121 -4.43 -15.32 -9.11
CA MET A 121 -3.36 -15.20 -8.12
C MET A 121 -3.81 -15.67 -6.72
N ASN A 122 -5.01 -15.28 -6.30
CA ASN A 122 -5.59 -15.71 -5.03
C ASN A 122 -5.83 -17.23 -5.00
N TRP A 123 -6.36 -17.78 -6.10
CA TRP A 123 -6.57 -19.22 -6.21
C TRP A 123 -5.25 -19.99 -6.06
N MET A 124 -4.19 -19.53 -6.72
CA MET A 124 -2.86 -20.12 -6.61
C MET A 124 -2.33 -20.04 -5.16
N ASN A 125 -2.46 -18.89 -4.51
CA ASN A 125 -2.00 -18.72 -3.13
C ASN A 125 -2.72 -19.68 -2.17
N VAL A 126 -4.04 -19.83 -2.32
CA VAL A 126 -4.85 -20.76 -1.53
C VAL A 126 -4.40 -22.21 -1.77
N LEU A 127 -4.22 -22.63 -3.02
CA LEU A 127 -3.74 -23.98 -3.34
C LEU A 127 -2.38 -24.29 -2.70
N VAL A 128 -1.43 -23.37 -2.81
CA VAL A 128 -0.08 -23.54 -2.22
C VAL A 128 -0.18 -23.75 -0.71
N ASN A 129 -0.97 -22.93 -0.02
CA ASN A 129 -1.15 -23.05 1.43
C ASN A 129 -1.84 -24.35 1.83
N PHE A 130 -2.84 -24.83 1.07
CA PHE A 130 -3.50 -26.10 1.34
C PHE A 130 -2.60 -27.32 1.11
N THR A 131 -1.70 -27.26 0.13
CA THR A 131 -0.79 -28.37 -0.19
C THR A 131 0.42 -28.47 0.75
N ASN A 132 0.64 -27.48 1.62
CA ASN A 132 1.82 -27.43 2.48
C ASN A 132 1.42 -27.66 3.96
N PRO A 133 1.50 -28.90 4.48
CA PRO A 133 0.97 -29.26 5.80
C PRO A 133 1.70 -28.63 6.99
N HIS A 134 2.83 -27.94 6.77
CA HIS A 134 3.56 -27.22 7.82
C HIS A 134 3.00 -25.82 8.14
N HIS A 135 1.95 -25.38 7.45
CA HIS A 135 1.30 -24.07 7.67
C HIS A 135 -0.15 -24.18 8.19
N MET A 136 -0.57 -25.37 8.65
CA MET A 136 -1.83 -25.57 9.41
C MET A 136 -1.56 -25.63 10.91
#